data_AF-A0A2V4BJ79-F1
#
_entry.id   AF-A0A2V4BJ79-F1
#
_cell.length_a   1.000
_cell.length_b   1.000
_cell.length_c   1.000
_cell.angle_alpha   90.00
_cell.angle_beta   90.00
_cell.angle_gamma   90.00
#
_symmetry.space_group_name_H-M   'P 1'
#
loop_
_entity.id
_entity.type
_entity.pdbx_description
1 polymer ?
#
loop_
_entity_poly.entity_id
_entity_poly.type
_entity_poly.pdbx_seq_one_letter_code
_entity_poly.pdbx_strand_id
1 'polypeptide(L)'
;ANNCTTAVNFTITQPTALVATAASQTNVSCNGGSNGAASINTPTGGAGGYTYNWTPGNPTGDGTTSITGLTPGTWTCTVTDANNCTTAVNFTITQPTALVATAASQTNISCNGGSNGAASINTPTGGAGGYTYNWTPGNPTGDGTTSVTGLTPGTWTCTVTDANNCTTVVNFTITQPTALVATAASQTNVSCNGGSNGAASINTPTGGAGGYTYNWTPGNPTGDGTTSVTGLTPGTWTCTVTDANNCTTAVNFTIT
;
A
#
# COMPACT_ATOMS: atom_id res chain seq x y z
N ALA A 1 67.10 -52.34 57.79
CA ALA A 1 65.84 -51.67 57.41
C ALA A 1 65.68 -51.80 55.91
N ASN A 2 64.76 -52.67 55.45
CA ASN A 2 64.52 -52.92 54.04
C ASN A 2 63.41 -51.98 53.55
N ASN A 3 63.79 -50.91 52.87
CA ASN A 3 62.87 -49.98 52.20
C ASN A 3 62.32 -50.61 50.92
N CYS A 4 61.40 -51.55 51.06
CA CYS A 4 60.65 -52.09 49.93
C CYS A 4 59.37 -51.26 49.75
N THR A 5 59.27 -50.52 48.64
CA THR A 5 58.04 -49.78 48.28
C THR A 5 57.33 -50.49 47.14
N THR A 6 56.04 -50.75 47.31
CA THR A 6 55.16 -51.28 46.27
C THR A 6 54.39 -50.12 45.64
N ALA A 7 54.45 -49.97 44.31
CA ALA A 7 53.64 -49.01 43.57
C ALA A 7 52.38 -49.69 43.05
N VAL A 8 51.21 -49.10 43.35
CA VAL A 8 49.93 -49.48 42.74
C VAL A 8 49.61 -48.40 41.71
N ASN A 9 49.46 -48.81 40.45
CA ASN A 9 49.05 -47.90 39.38
C ASN A 9 47.52 -47.92 39.27
N PHE A 10 46.91 -46.75 39.27
CA PHE A 10 45.49 -46.57 38.96
C PHE A 10 45.37 -45.82 37.64
N THR A 11 44.50 -46.31 36.76
CA THR A 11 44.14 -45.60 35.53
C THR A 11 42.93 -44.73 35.80
N ILE A 12 43.10 -43.42 35.70
CA ILE A 12 41.99 -42.47 35.74
C ILE A 12 41.52 -42.27 34.30
N THR A 13 40.27 -42.64 34.01
CA THR A 13 39.63 -42.38 32.72
C THR A 13 38.74 -41.14 32.82
N GLN A 14 38.59 -40.40 31.71
CA GLN A 14 37.65 -39.30 31.61
C GLN A 14 36.66 -39.55 30.45
N PRO A 15 35.47 -38.92 30.49
CA PRO A 15 34.56 -38.93 29.34
C PRO A 15 35.21 -38.33 28.08
N THR A 16 34.66 -38.70 26.91
CA THR A 16 35.00 -38.03 25.65
C THR A 16 34.58 -36.56 25.71
N ALA A 17 35.21 -35.71 24.89
CA ALA A 17 34.87 -34.29 24.86
C ALA A 17 33.38 -34.08 24.50
N LEU A 18 32.72 -33.16 25.21
CA LEU A 18 31.35 -32.74 24.88
C LEU A 18 31.35 -31.95 23.56
N VAL A 19 30.54 -32.39 22.61
CA VAL A 19 30.40 -31.78 21.28
C VAL A 19 28.93 -31.52 20.98
N ALA A 20 28.63 -30.28 20.55
CA ALA A 20 27.35 -29.88 20.01
C ALA A 20 27.58 -29.15 18.68
N THR A 21 26.65 -29.33 17.74
CA THR A 21 26.73 -28.72 16.40
C THR A 21 25.36 -28.19 15.98
N ALA A 22 25.34 -27.15 15.15
CA ALA A 22 24.10 -26.62 14.60
C ALA A 22 23.40 -27.67 13.73
N ALA A 23 22.08 -27.77 13.87
CA ALA A 23 21.22 -28.63 13.04
C ALA A 23 20.48 -27.82 11.97
N SER A 24 19.77 -26.77 12.37
CA SER A 24 19.04 -25.91 11.42
C SER A 24 18.94 -24.47 11.91
N GLN A 25 18.69 -23.56 10.96
CA GLN A 25 18.46 -22.15 11.23
C GLN A 25 17.46 -21.59 10.21
N THR A 26 16.52 -20.77 10.66
CA THR A 26 15.69 -19.92 9.80
C THR A 26 15.81 -18.46 10.24
N ASN A 27 15.98 -17.58 9.26
CA ASN A 27 16.05 -16.13 9.48
C ASN A 27 14.65 -15.52 9.60
N VAL A 28 14.58 -14.28 10.06
CA VAL A 28 13.32 -13.55 10.14
C VAL A 28 12.83 -13.19 8.74
N SER A 29 11.54 -13.42 8.47
CA SER A 29 10.94 -13.21 7.15
C SER A 29 10.71 -11.73 6.80
N CYS A 30 10.39 -10.90 7.79
CA CYS A 30 10.11 -9.46 7.62
C CYS A 30 11.04 -8.60 8.48
N ASN A 31 11.34 -7.40 7.99
CA ASN A 31 12.08 -6.41 8.78
C ASN A 31 11.32 -6.09 10.08
N GLY A 32 11.99 -6.23 11.23
CA GLY A 32 11.41 -6.03 12.56
C GLY A 32 10.62 -7.23 13.10
N GLY A 33 10.58 -8.35 12.37
CA GLY A 33 9.90 -9.57 12.81
C GLY A 33 10.69 -10.38 13.86
N SER A 34 10.05 -11.44 14.36
CA SER A 34 10.61 -12.33 15.39
C SER A 34 10.30 -13.81 15.11
N ASN A 35 10.14 -14.20 13.84
CA ASN A 35 9.81 -15.59 13.47
C ASN A 35 11.05 -16.44 13.14
N GLY A 36 12.25 -15.99 13.51
CA GLY A 36 13.46 -16.80 13.36
C GLY A 36 13.43 -18.05 14.25
N ALA A 37 14.21 -19.06 13.88
CA ALA A 37 14.36 -20.31 14.62
C ALA A 37 15.77 -20.86 14.51
N ALA A 38 16.16 -21.66 15.51
CA ALA A 38 17.45 -22.34 15.55
C ALA A 38 17.30 -23.70 16.24
N SER A 39 18.11 -24.67 15.81
CA SER A 39 18.22 -25.95 16.49
C SER A 39 19.64 -26.50 16.43
N ILE A 40 19.99 -27.31 17.42
CA ILE A 40 21.25 -28.07 17.46
C ILE A 40 20.98 -29.57 17.34
N ASN A 41 21.97 -30.32 16.85
CA ASN A 41 21.93 -31.77 16.89
C ASN A 41 22.04 -32.26 18.35
N THR A 42 21.55 -33.47 18.62
CA THR A 42 21.73 -34.11 19.92
C THR A 42 23.23 -34.12 20.28
N PRO A 43 23.63 -33.56 21.44
CA PRO A 43 25.04 -33.51 21.83
C PRO A 43 25.64 -34.90 22.00
N THR A 44 26.94 -35.01 21.75
CA THR A 44 27.71 -36.26 21.90
C THR A 44 28.89 -36.06 22.86
N GLY A 45 29.34 -37.15 23.49
CA GLY A 45 30.41 -37.11 24.50
C GLY A 45 29.98 -36.54 25.85
N GLY A 46 30.93 -36.16 26.70
CA GLY A 46 30.65 -35.75 28.07
C GLY A 46 30.01 -36.86 28.92
N ALA A 47 29.42 -36.47 30.05
CA ALA A 47 28.80 -37.36 31.03
C ALA A 47 27.31 -37.67 30.76
N GLY A 48 26.74 -37.22 29.63
CA GLY A 48 25.30 -37.28 29.36
C GLY A 48 24.49 -36.32 30.24
N GLY A 49 23.16 -36.47 30.25
CA GLY A 49 22.27 -35.63 31.07
C GLY A 49 22.30 -34.14 30.68
N TYR A 50 22.29 -33.85 29.38
CA TYR A 50 22.51 -32.50 28.89
C TYR A 50 21.38 -31.54 29.23
N THR A 51 21.75 -30.32 29.57
CA THR A 51 20.86 -29.17 29.70
C THR A 51 21.22 -28.11 28.66
N TYR A 52 20.22 -27.32 28.27
CA TYR A 52 20.33 -26.33 27.20
C TYR A 52 19.94 -24.97 27.75
N ASN A 53 20.72 -23.95 27.44
CA ASN A 53 20.41 -22.57 27.77
C ASN A 53 20.66 -21.70 26.55
N TRP A 54 19.64 -20.99 26.10
CA TRP A 54 19.74 -20.10 24.96
C TRP A 54 19.88 -18.65 25.42
N THR A 55 20.68 -17.87 24.71
CA THR A 55 20.87 -16.44 24.99
C THR A 55 20.93 -15.66 23.67
N PRO A 56 20.55 -14.37 23.63
CA PRO A 56 20.05 -13.55 24.73
C PRO A 56 18.58 -13.81 25.08
N GLY A 57 18.24 -13.93 26.36
CA GLY A 57 16.86 -14.09 26.85
C GLY A 57 16.35 -15.55 26.84
N ASN A 58 15.05 -15.74 27.08
CA ASN A 58 14.38 -17.06 27.14
C ASN A 58 13.40 -17.17 25.95
N PRO A 59 13.85 -17.68 24.79
CA PRO A 59 13.01 -17.86 23.61
C PRO A 59 12.00 -18.98 23.81
N THR A 60 11.00 -19.06 22.93
CA THR A 60 10.02 -20.17 22.98
C THR A 60 10.75 -21.49 22.71
N GLY A 61 10.73 -22.39 23.71
CA GLY A 61 11.41 -23.69 23.66
C GLY A 61 12.78 -23.70 24.34
N ASP A 62 13.14 -22.66 25.10
CA ASP A 62 14.35 -22.66 25.93
C ASP A 62 14.39 -23.88 26.87
N GLY A 63 15.60 -24.37 27.15
CA GLY A 63 15.78 -25.66 27.83
C GLY A 63 15.71 -26.88 26.91
N THR A 64 15.52 -26.69 25.59
CA THR A 64 15.49 -27.80 24.61
C THR A 64 16.51 -27.60 23.47
N THR A 65 16.61 -28.58 22.58
CA THR A 65 17.50 -28.52 21.40
C THR A 65 17.02 -27.59 20.29
N SER A 66 15.79 -27.08 20.36
CA SER A 66 15.16 -26.29 19.30
C SER A 66 14.36 -25.12 19.86
N ILE A 67 14.56 -23.93 19.29
CA ILE A 67 13.90 -22.70 19.72
C ILE A 67 13.30 -21.94 18.53
N THR A 68 12.26 -21.16 18.81
CA THR A 68 11.56 -20.30 17.84
C THR A 68 11.27 -18.94 18.46
N GLY A 69 10.80 -17.99 17.65
CA GLY A 69 10.48 -16.66 18.17
C GLY A 69 11.69 -15.72 18.19
N LEU A 70 12.71 -16.00 17.39
CA LEU A 70 13.99 -15.27 17.43
C LEU A 70 13.91 -13.97 16.64
N THR A 71 14.37 -12.89 17.28
CA THR A 71 14.66 -11.61 16.64
C THR A 71 16.03 -11.65 15.96
N PRO A 72 16.32 -10.72 15.04
CA PRO A 72 17.63 -10.61 14.40
C PRO A 72 18.72 -10.33 15.44
N GLY A 73 19.87 -10.96 15.27
CA GLY A 73 20.98 -10.89 16.20
C GLY A 73 21.69 -12.23 16.34
N THR A 74 22.67 -12.27 17.24
CA THR A 74 23.40 -13.50 17.56
C THR A 74 22.74 -14.21 18.73
N TRP A 75 22.45 -15.49 18.53
CA TRP A 75 21.91 -16.39 19.55
C TRP A 75 22.92 -17.49 19.85
N THR A 76 23.09 -17.81 21.12
CA THR A 76 24.03 -18.83 21.59
C THR A 76 23.29 -19.88 22.38
N CYS A 77 23.40 -21.15 21.97
CA CYS A 77 23.02 -22.30 22.78
C CYS A 77 24.23 -22.76 23.59
N THR A 78 24.15 -22.70 24.91
CA THR A 78 25.10 -23.33 25.81
C THR A 78 24.56 -24.69 26.24
N VAL A 79 25.31 -25.74 25.95
CA VAL A 79 25.01 -27.12 26.36
C VAL A 79 25.89 -27.46 27.54
N THR A 80 25.28 -27.96 28.61
CA THR A 80 26.00 -28.38 29.84
C THR A 80 25.70 -29.84 30.14
N ASP A 81 26.72 -30.66 30.36
CA ASP A 81 26.55 -32.06 30.78
C ASP A 81 26.40 -32.22 32.31
N ALA A 82 26.14 -33.44 32.77
CA ALA A 82 25.96 -33.75 34.20
C ALA A 82 27.18 -33.45 35.08
N ASN A 83 28.38 -33.31 34.50
CA ASN A 83 29.63 -32.97 35.19
C ASN A 83 29.96 -31.47 35.08
N ASN A 84 29.03 -30.64 34.58
CA ASN A 84 29.18 -29.21 34.34
C ASN A 84 30.21 -28.84 33.26
N CYS A 85 30.57 -29.77 32.37
CA CYS A 85 31.32 -29.41 31.16
C CYS A 85 30.39 -28.71 30.18
N THR A 86 30.87 -27.62 29.56
CA THR A 86 30.06 -26.78 28.67
C THR A 86 30.63 -26.70 27.26
N THR A 87 29.75 -26.64 26.26
CA THR A 87 30.08 -26.24 24.90
C THR A 87 29.02 -25.26 24.37
N ALA A 88 29.34 -24.49 23.34
CA ALA A 88 28.45 -23.47 22.81
C ALA A 88 28.31 -23.53 21.29
N VAL A 89 27.10 -23.29 20.79
CA VAL A 89 26.79 -23.17 19.36
C VAL A 89 26.19 -21.79 19.11
N ASN A 90 26.72 -21.06 18.14
CA ASN A 90 26.26 -19.71 17.80
C ASN A 90 25.45 -19.73 16.50
N PHE A 91 24.38 -18.95 16.47
CA PHE A 91 23.50 -18.72 15.33
C PHE A 91 23.40 -17.22 15.09
N THR A 92 23.45 -16.78 13.82
CA THR A 92 23.26 -15.38 13.47
C THR A 92 21.96 -15.25 12.69
N ILE A 93 20.91 -14.83 13.38
CA ILE A 93 19.59 -14.61 12.79
C ILE A 93 19.61 -13.25 12.09
N THR A 94 19.31 -13.24 10.80
CA THR A 94 19.22 -12.01 9.99
C THR A 94 17.77 -11.66 9.65
N GLN A 95 17.58 -10.49 9.04
CA GLN A 95 16.30 -10.04 8.48
C GLN A 95 16.54 -9.31 7.16
N PRO A 96 15.52 -9.20 6.27
CA PRO A 96 15.64 -8.38 5.07
C PRO A 96 15.69 -6.88 5.42
N THR A 97 16.06 -6.06 4.43
CA THR A 97 15.86 -4.61 4.49
C THR A 97 14.37 -4.29 4.55
N ALA A 98 14.01 -3.13 5.10
CA ALA A 98 12.62 -2.71 5.19
C ALA A 98 12.00 -2.56 3.79
N LEU A 99 10.76 -3.03 3.62
CA LEU A 99 9.98 -2.83 2.41
C LEU A 99 9.52 -1.37 2.33
N VAL A 100 9.87 -0.69 1.25
CA VAL A 100 9.57 0.73 1.02
C VAL A 100 8.89 0.92 -0.33
N ALA A 101 7.79 1.66 -0.32
CA ALA A 101 7.09 2.13 -1.52
C ALA A 101 6.73 3.62 -1.36
N THR A 102 6.69 4.35 -2.46
CA THR A 102 6.42 5.80 -2.48
C THR A 102 5.56 6.17 -3.68
N ALA A 103 4.73 7.20 -3.56
CA ALA A 103 3.97 7.75 -4.68
C ALA A 103 4.90 8.25 -5.80
N ALA A 104 4.51 8.00 -7.05
CA ALA A 104 5.18 8.48 -8.25
C ALA A 104 4.37 9.59 -8.94
N SER A 105 3.06 9.40 -9.12
CA SER A 105 2.18 10.40 -9.71
C SER A 105 0.74 10.30 -9.21
N GLN A 106 0.00 11.39 -9.35
CA GLN A 106 -1.43 11.47 -9.05
C GLN A 106 -2.11 12.46 -9.99
N THR A 107 -3.28 12.07 -10.52
CA THR A 107 -4.16 12.92 -11.33
C THR A 107 -5.56 12.94 -10.72
N ASN A 108 -6.08 14.13 -10.48
CA ASN A 108 -7.44 14.34 -9.98
C ASN A 108 -8.48 14.24 -11.10
N ILE A 109 -9.75 14.12 -10.70
CA ILE A 109 -10.86 13.97 -11.64
C ILE A 109 -11.16 15.30 -12.33
N SER A 110 -11.41 15.25 -13.63
CA SER A 110 -11.64 16.46 -14.44
C SER A 110 -13.04 17.05 -14.31
N CYS A 111 -14.07 16.21 -14.11
CA CYS A 111 -15.46 16.61 -13.99
C CYS A 111 -16.08 16.11 -12.69
N ASN A 112 -16.93 16.92 -12.07
CA ASN A 112 -17.68 16.49 -10.89
C ASN A 112 -18.51 15.22 -11.20
N GLY A 113 -18.39 14.19 -10.36
CA GLY A 113 -19.02 12.88 -10.56
C GLY A 113 -18.31 11.97 -11.57
N GLY A 114 -17.18 12.42 -12.13
CA GLY A 114 -16.35 11.60 -13.00
C GLY A 114 -15.53 10.56 -12.25
N SER A 115 -14.85 9.69 -13.01
CA SER A 115 -14.00 8.63 -12.48
C SER A 115 -12.69 8.51 -13.27
N ASN A 116 -12.18 9.61 -13.83
CA ASN A 116 -10.95 9.61 -14.63
C ASN A 116 -9.69 9.92 -13.82
N GLY A 117 -9.76 9.83 -12.48
CA GLY A 117 -8.57 9.97 -11.63
C GLY A 117 -7.57 8.83 -11.88
N ALA A 118 -6.31 9.09 -11.56
CA ALA A 118 -5.22 8.14 -11.74
C ALA A 118 -4.17 8.29 -10.63
N ALA A 119 -3.44 7.21 -10.34
CA ALA A 119 -2.35 7.20 -9.39
C ALA A 119 -1.30 6.16 -9.79
N SER A 120 -0.04 6.42 -9.42
CA SER A 120 1.03 5.43 -9.56
C SER A 120 2.03 5.52 -8.41
N ILE A 121 2.74 4.42 -8.16
CA ILE A 121 3.85 4.33 -7.22
C ILE A 121 5.17 4.03 -7.95
N ASN A 122 6.29 4.42 -7.35
CA ASN A 122 7.61 3.98 -7.81
C ASN A 122 7.77 2.48 -7.54
N THR A 123 8.65 1.82 -8.30
CA THR A 123 9.03 0.43 -8.05
C THR A 123 9.46 0.26 -6.58
N PRO A 124 8.83 -0.65 -5.81
CA PRO A 124 9.18 -0.85 -4.41
C PRO A 124 10.62 -1.34 -4.24
N THR A 125 11.20 -1.07 -3.07
CA THR A 125 12.57 -1.48 -2.71
C THR A 125 12.57 -2.18 -1.36
N GLY A 126 13.58 -3.03 -1.12
CA GLY A 126 13.72 -3.81 0.11
C GLY A 126 12.78 -5.00 0.22
N GLY A 127 12.57 -5.52 1.43
CA GLY A 127 11.82 -6.77 1.63
C GLY A 127 12.45 -7.97 0.92
N ALA A 128 11.62 -8.96 0.61
CA ALA A 128 12.02 -10.21 -0.06
C ALA A 128 11.88 -10.18 -1.60
N GLY A 129 11.50 -9.04 -2.19
CA GLY A 129 11.15 -8.95 -3.62
C GLY A 129 9.82 -9.65 -3.96
N GLY A 130 9.55 -9.85 -5.25
CA GLY A 130 8.31 -10.52 -5.70
C GLY A 130 7.03 -9.77 -5.32
N TYR A 131 7.02 -8.45 -5.52
CA TYR A 131 5.94 -7.61 -5.01
C TYR A 131 4.61 -7.81 -5.74
N THR A 132 3.54 -7.79 -4.96
CA THR A 132 2.15 -7.73 -5.42
C THR A 132 1.51 -6.44 -4.94
N TYR A 133 0.49 -5.98 -5.66
CA TYR A 133 -0.16 -4.69 -5.46
C TYR A 133 -1.65 -4.91 -5.30
N ASN A 134 -2.27 -4.20 -4.36
CA ASN A 134 -3.71 -4.20 -4.18
C ASN A 134 -4.17 -2.78 -3.91
N TRP A 135 -5.08 -2.28 -4.73
CA TRP A 135 -5.65 -0.94 -4.57
C TRP A 135 -7.01 -1.02 -3.88
N THR A 136 -7.25 -0.15 -2.90
CA THR A 136 -8.53 -0.07 -2.17
C THR A 136 -9.00 1.39 -2.15
N PRO A 137 -10.32 1.67 -2.08
CA PRO A 137 -11.43 0.78 -1.69
C PRO A 137 -12.06 -0.07 -2.80
N GLY A 138 -11.78 0.17 -4.08
CA GLY A 138 -12.39 -0.56 -5.21
C GLY A 138 -11.37 -1.36 -6.04
N ASN A 139 -11.77 -1.85 -7.21
CA ASN A 139 -10.88 -2.49 -8.18
C ASN A 139 -10.74 -1.58 -9.43
N PRO A 140 -9.76 -0.67 -9.44
CA PRO A 140 -9.59 0.27 -10.54
C PRO A 140 -8.98 -0.43 -11.76
N THR A 141 -8.97 0.25 -12.91
CA THR A 141 -8.32 -0.29 -14.10
C THR A 141 -6.81 -0.35 -13.86
N GLY A 142 -6.22 -1.54 -14.03
CA GLY A 142 -4.81 -1.80 -13.76
C GLY A 142 -4.51 -2.24 -12.33
N ASP A 143 -5.52 -2.60 -11.53
CA ASP A 143 -5.32 -3.21 -10.22
C ASP A 143 -4.40 -4.45 -10.32
N GLY A 144 -3.59 -4.68 -9.28
CA GLY A 144 -2.48 -5.63 -9.34
C GLY A 144 -1.19 -5.08 -9.95
N THR A 145 -1.14 -3.79 -10.32
CA THR A 145 0.07 -3.16 -10.88
C THR A 145 0.46 -1.87 -10.13
N THR A 146 1.59 -1.27 -10.52
CA THR A 146 2.10 -0.02 -9.93
C THR A 146 1.35 1.24 -10.37
N SER A 147 0.45 1.14 -11.37
CA SER A 147 -0.26 2.29 -11.92
C SER A 147 -1.72 1.94 -12.22
N VAL A 148 -2.62 2.81 -11.79
CA VAL A 148 -4.07 2.62 -11.94
C VAL A 148 -4.76 3.87 -12.47
N THR A 149 -5.86 3.65 -13.18
CA THR A 149 -6.76 4.70 -13.66
C THR A 149 -8.21 4.32 -13.34
N GLY A 150 -9.15 5.21 -13.58
CA GLY A 150 -10.56 4.92 -13.27
C GLY A 150 -10.93 5.28 -11.83
N LEU A 151 -10.11 6.09 -11.14
CA LEU A 151 -10.31 6.39 -9.72
C LEU A 151 -11.45 7.40 -9.54
N THR A 152 -12.31 7.11 -8.57
CA THR A 152 -13.37 8.01 -8.08
C THR A 152 -12.84 8.92 -6.95
N PRO A 153 -13.57 10.00 -6.60
CA PRO A 153 -13.12 10.93 -5.56
C PRO A 153 -13.04 10.23 -4.21
N GLY A 154 -11.99 10.52 -3.45
CA GLY A 154 -11.76 9.95 -2.13
C GLY A 154 -10.32 9.52 -1.92
N THR A 155 -10.09 8.82 -0.82
CA THR A 155 -8.78 8.28 -0.46
C THR A 155 -8.62 6.89 -1.05
N TRP A 156 -7.53 6.69 -1.78
CA TRP A 156 -7.11 5.41 -2.33
C TRP A 156 -5.84 4.94 -1.66
N THR A 157 -5.75 3.65 -1.37
CA THR A 157 -4.56 3.03 -0.75
C THR A 157 -4.02 1.96 -1.67
N CYS A 158 -2.73 2.04 -2.02
CA CYS A 158 -2.00 0.93 -2.61
C CYS A 158 -1.29 0.17 -1.50
N THR A 159 -1.67 -1.10 -1.29
CA THR A 159 -0.95 -2.02 -0.41
C THR A 159 0.03 -2.82 -1.26
N VAL A 160 1.31 -2.75 -0.91
CA VAL A 160 2.39 -3.52 -1.53
C VAL A 160 2.75 -4.65 -0.60
N THR A 161 2.76 -5.88 -1.12
CA THR A 161 3.11 -7.09 -0.36
C THR A 161 4.27 -7.80 -1.04
N ASP A 162 5.32 -8.15 -0.30
CA ASP A 162 6.44 -8.93 -0.82
C ASP A 162 6.20 -10.46 -0.76
N ALA A 163 7.14 -11.25 -1.26
CA ALA A 163 7.05 -12.72 -1.29
C ALA A 163 6.99 -13.38 0.11
N ASN A 164 7.38 -12.68 1.16
CA ASN A 164 7.32 -13.14 2.55
C ASN A 164 6.05 -12.65 3.28
N ASN A 165 5.11 -12.03 2.55
CA ASN A 165 3.89 -11.40 3.06
C ASN A 165 4.15 -10.18 3.96
N CYS A 166 5.30 -9.53 3.83
CA CYS A 166 5.55 -8.24 4.48
C CYS A 166 4.86 -7.14 3.69
N THR A 167 4.19 -6.20 4.38
CA THR A 167 3.35 -5.18 3.73
C THR A 167 3.82 -3.76 4.01
N THR A 168 3.65 -2.87 3.02
CA THR A 168 3.71 -1.41 3.18
C THR A 168 2.58 -0.76 2.39
N VAL A 169 2.23 0.49 2.71
CA VAL A 169 1.09 1.19 2.10
C VAL A 169 1.47 2.58 1.57
N VAL A 170 0.84 2.99 0.49
CA VAL A 170 0.90 4.35 -0.07
C VAL A 170 -0.51 4.89 -0.23
N ASN A 171 -0.76 6.09 0.29
CA ASN A 171 -2.07 6.74 0.26
C ASN A 171 -2.11 7.86 -0.80
N PHE A 172 -3.24 7.96 -1.50
CA PHE A 172 -3.55 8.98 -2.49
C PHE A 172 -4.88 9.63 -2.16
N THR A 173 -5.02 10.93 -2.42
CA THR A 173 -6.30 11.65 -2.22
C THR A 173 -6.76 12.22 -3.54
N ILE A 174 -7.70 11.53 -4.19
CA ILE A 174 -8.27 11.93 -5.47
C ILE A 174 -9.40 12.93 -5.21
N THR A 175 -9.25 14.12 -5.77
CA THR A 175 -10.26 15.18 -5.67
C THR A 175 -11.00 15.38 -6.99
N GLN A 176 -12.10 16.12 -6.95
CA GLN A 176 -12.86 16.53 -8.13
C GLN A 176 -13.27 18.01 -7.99
N PRO A 177 -13.54 18.73 -9.08
CA PRO A 177 -14.06 20.10 -9.00
C PRO A 177 -15.48 20.12 -8.41
N THR A 178 -15.90 21.30 -7.96
CA THR A 178 -17.32 21.57 -7.66
C THR A 178 -18.18 21.37 -8.91
N ALA A 179 -19.43 20.96 -8.75
CA ALA A 179 -20.34 20.76 -9.88
C ALA A 179 -20.48 22.03 -10.73
N LEU A 180 -20.50 21.87 -12.05
CA LEU A 180 -20.79 22.96 -12.99
C LEU A 180 -22.28 23.28 -12.92
N VAL A 181 -22.62 24.51 -12.56
CA VAL A 181 -24.01 24.98 -12.40
C VAL A 181 -24.26 26.19 -13.29
N ALA A 182 -25.32 26.11 -14.09
CA ALA A 182 -25.87 27.21 -14.86
C ALA A 182 -27.38 27.31 -14.57
N THR A 183 -27.90 28.53 -14.53
CA THR A 183 -29.32 28.80 -14.21
C THR A 183 -29.86 29.89 -15.12
N ALA A 184 -31.14 29.82 -15.49
CA ALA A 184 -31.81 30.88 -16.22
C ALA A 184 -31.75 32.21 -15.45
N ALA A 185 -31.48 33.31 -16.17
CA ALA A 185 -31.52 34.67 -15.64
C ALA A 185 -32.76 35.41 -16.12
N SER A 186 -33.06 35.35 -17.42
CA SER A 186 -34.25 35.97 -17.99
C SER A 186 -34.75 35.22 -19.22
N GLN A 187 -36.05 35.40 -19.51
CA GLN A 187 -36.69 34.89 -20.70
C GLN A 187 -37.73 35.91 -21.18
N THR A 188 -37.83 36.12 -22.48
CA THR A 188 -38.86 36.95 -23.12
C THR A 188 -39.44 36.20 -24.32
N ASN A 189 -40.75 36.10 -24.34
CA ASN A 189 -41.53 35.46 -25.40
C ASN A 189 -41.62 36.35 -26.64
N VAL A 190 -42.08 35.79 -27.77
CA VAL A 190 -42.24 36.61 -28.98
C VAL A 190 -43.42 37.58 -28.81
N SER A 191 -43.34 38.75 -29.44
CA SER A 191 -44.40 39.76 -29.33
C SER A 191 -45.64 39.46 -30.16
N CYS A 192 -45.53 38.57 -31.15
CA CYS A 192 -46.61 38.25 -32.09
C CYS A 192 -46.44 36.84 -32.66
N ASN A 193 -47.54 36.25 -33.14
CA ASN A 193 -47.54 34.93 -33.76
C ASN A 193 -46.63 34.93 -35.01
N GLY A 194 -45.73 33.95 -35.08
CA GLY A 194 -44.71 33.85 -36.13
C GLY A 194 -43.52 34.78 -35.96
N GLY A 195 -43.44 35.53 -34.85
CA GLY A 195 -42.30 36.37 -34.52
C GLY A 195 -41.03 35.58 -34.21
N SER A 196 -39.90 36.26 -34.25
CA SER A 196 -38.58 35.72 -33.89
C SER A 196 -37.82 36.66 -32.96
N ASN A 197 -38.52 37.51 -32.21
CA ASN A 197 -37.92 38.49 -31.30
C ASN A 197 -37.85 37.99 -29.84
N GLY A 198 -38.00 36.69 -29.60
CA GLY A 198 -37.79 36.10 -28.29
C GLY A 198 -36.33 36.27 -27.85
N ALA A 199 -36.11 36.24 -26.54
CA ALA A 199 -34.81 36.40 -25.92
C ALA A 199 -34.68 35.51 -24.69
N ALA A 200 -33.45 35.08 -24.39
CA ALA A 200 -33.14 34.31 -23.20
C ALA A 200 -31.73 34.65 -22.71
N SER A 201 -31.53 34.58 -21.40
CA SER A 201 -30.19 34.69 -20.81
C SER A 201 -30.05 33.76 -19.61
N ILE A 202 -28.81 33.37 -19.33
CA ILE A 202 -28.43 32.63 -18.13
C ILE A 202 -27.57 33.51 -17.21
N ASN A 203 -27.58 33.21 -15.91
CA ASN A 203 -26.62 33.78 -14.98
C ASN A 203 -25.21 33.28 -15.32
N THR A 204 -24.18 34.02 -14.90
CA THR A 204 -22.79 33.55 -15.01
C THR A 204 -22.65 32.17 -14.36
N PRO A 205 -22.18 31.14 -15.09
CA PRO A 205 -22.02 29.80 -14.53
C PRO A 205 -21.04 29.77 -13.37
N THR A 206 -21.24 28.83 -12.44
CA THR A 206 -20.37 28.62 -11.28
C THR A 206 -19.89 27.18 -11.22
N GLY A 207 -18.76 26.94 -10.53
CA GLY A 207 -18.16 25.62 -10.39
C GLY A 207 -17.43 25.12 -11.65
N GLY A 208 -17.31 23.81 -11.82
CA GLY A 208 -16.48 23.23 -12.89
C GLY A 208 -15.01 23.70 -12.85
N ALA A 209 -14.36 23.67 -14.00
CA ALA A 209 -12.97 24.12 -14.19
C ALA A 209 -12.84 25.59 -14.66
N GLY A 210 -13.94 26.34 -14.74
CA GLY A 210 -13.96 27.68 -15.35
C GLY A 210 -13.80 27.66 -16.88
N GLY A 211 -13.57 28.83 -17.50
CA GLY A 211 -13.35 28.94 -18.94
C GLY A 211 -14.56 28.52 -19.79
N TYR A 212 -15.77 28.98 -19.40
CA TYR A 212 -17.00 28.48 -19.98
C TYR A 212 -17.23 28.93 -21.42
N THR A 213 -17.75 28.01 -22.22
CA THR A 213 -18.29 28.25 -23.57
C THR A 213 -19.79 27.95 -23.58
N TYR A 214 -20.51 28.56 -24.52
CA TYR A 214 -21.96 28.52 -24.59
C TYR A 214 -22.39 28.09 -25.99
N ASN A 215 -23.42 27.26 -26.08
CA ASN A 215 -24.00 26.84 -27.34
C ASN A 215 -25.52 26.78 -27.21
N TRP A 216 -26.23 27.51 -28.06
CA TRP A 216 -27.69 27.60 -28.01
C TRP A 216 -28.34 26.81 -29.13
N THR A 217 -29.07 25.74 -28.79
CA THR A 217 -29.77 24.88 -29.77
C THR A 217 -31.29 25.12 -29.71
N PRO A 218 -32.06 24.92 -30.80
CA PRO A 218 -31.71 24.19 -32.04
C PRO A 218 -31.01 24.99 -33.14
N GLY A 219 -30.92 26.32 -33.04
CA GLY A 219 -30.37 27.19 -34.10
C GLY A 219 -29.00 27.80 -33.79
N ASN A 220 -28.73 28.96 -34.38
CA ASN A 220 -27.63 29.86 -33.98
C ASN A 220 -28.22 31.28 -33.86
N PRO A 221 -28.75 31.64 -32.68
CA PRO A 221 -29.40 32.92 -32.48
C PRO A 221 -28.40 34.07 -32.41
N THR A 222 -28.89 35.31 -32.46
CA THR A 222 -28.00 36.47 -32.34
C THR A 222 -27.41 36.51 -30.93
N GLY A 223 -26.08 36.46 -30.85
CA GLY A 223 -25.34 36.40 -29.58
C GLY A 223 -24.97 34.98 -29.13
N ASP A 224 -25.14 33.96 -29.99
CA ASP A 224 -24.65 32.60 -29.71
C ASP A 224 -23.15 32.61 -29.33
N GLY A 225 -22.75 31.69 -28.46
CA GLY A 225 -21.44 31.73 -27.80
C GLY A 225 -21.36 32.66 -26.59
N THR A 226 -22.46 33.31 -26.18
CA THR A 226 -22.52 34.16 -24.97
C THR A 226 -23.64 33.74 -24.01
N THR A 227 -23.71 34.40 -22.84
CA THR A 227 -24.73 34.14 -21.81
C THR A 227 -26.11 34.69 -22.16
N SER A 228 -26.25 35.50 -23.22
CA SER A 228 -27.51 36.14 -23.60
C SER A 228 -27.72 36.12 -25.10
N VAL A 229 -28.91 35.71 -25.53
CA VAL A 229 -29.27 35.61 -26.94
C VAL A 229 -30.61 36.27 -27.22
N THR A 230 -30.75 36.74 -28.45
CA THR A 230 -32.00 37.28 -29.00
C THR A 230 -32.25 36.67 -30.37
N GLY A 231 -33.42 36.92 -30.95
CA GLY A 231 -33.74 36.34 -32.26
C GLY A 231 -34.38 34.95 -32.15
N LEU A 232 -34.92 34.59 -30.97
CA LEU A 232 -35.47 33.27 -30.72
C LEU A 232 -36.89 33.16 -31.29
N THR A 233 -37.16 32.07 -32.02
CA THR A 233 -38.50 31.67 -32.47
C THR A 233 -39.22 30.88 -31.38
N PRO A 234 -40.57 30.77 -31.43
CA PRO A 234 -41.32 29.91 -30.52
C PRO A 234 -40.82 28.47 -30.56
N GLY A 235 -40.71 27.85 -29.39
CA GLY A 235 -40.16 26.51 -29.21
C GLY A 235 -39.28 26.40 -27.97
N THR A 236 -38.72 25.20 -27.79
CA THR A 236 -37.77 24.93 -26.71
C THR A 236 -36.36 25.26 -27.19
N TRP A 237 -35.68 26.11 -26.43
CA TRP A 237 -34.27 26.45 -26.62
C TRP A 237 -33.44 25.90 -25.47
N THR A 238 -32.26 25.38 -25.78
CA THR A 238 -31.34 24.85 -24.77
C THR A 238 -29.99 25.55 -24.88
N CYS A 239 -29.56 26.18 -23.79
CA CYS A 239 -28.20 26.67 -23.63
C CYS A 239 -27.36 25.58 -22.98
N THR A 240 -26.43 24.99 -23.73
CA THR A 240 -25.41 24.08 -23.20
C THR A 240 -24.19 24.90 -22.82
N VAL A 241 -23.76 24.78 -21.56
CA VAL A 241 -22.56 25.39 -21.03
C VAL A 241 -21.49 24.32 -20.89
N THR A 242 -20.30 24.57 -21.41
CA THR A 242 -19.15 23.65 -21.36
C THR A 242 -17.96 24.33 -20.70
N ASP A 243 -17.34 23.72 -19.69
CA ASP A 243 -16.14 24.25 -19.05
C ASP A 243 -14.83 23.84 -19.77
N ALA A 244 -13.68 24.31 -19.26
CA ALA A 244 -12.36 24.04 -19.84
C ALA A 244 -11.96 22.55 -19.84
N ASN A 245 -12.60 21.71 -19.01
CA ASN A 245 -12.39 20.27 -18.94
C ASN A 245 -13.40 19.49 -19.80
N ASN A 246 -14.22 20.18 -20.60
CA ASN A 246 -15.31 19.64 -21.40
C ASN A 246 -16.47 19.05 -20.58
N CYS A 247 -16.62 19.46 -19.32
CA CYS A 247 -17.78 19.11 -18.51
C CYS A 247 -18.96 20.00 -18.92
N THR A 248 -20.16 19.43 -19.06
CA THR A 248 -21.33 20.14 -19.59
C THR A 248 -22.49 20.21 -18.61
N THR A 249 -23.27 21.27 -18.72
CA THR A 249 -24.61 21.42 -18.11
C THR A 249 -25.53 22.16 -19.06
N ALA A 250 -26.85 22.05 -18.89
CA ALA A 250 -27.82 22.63 -19.82
C ALA A 250 -28.95 23.37 -19.09
N VAL A 251 -29.37 24.49 -19.67
CA VAL A 251 -30.55 25.26 -19.23
C VAL A 251 -31.56 25.32 -20.37
N ASN A 252 -32.82 24.99 -20.07
CA ASN A 252 -33.90 24.98 -21.06
C ASN A 252 -34.80 26.21 -20.89
N PHE A 253 -35.23 26.76 -22.02
CA PHE A 253 -36.14 27.90 -22.13
C PHE A 253 -37.28 27.51 -23.06
N THR A 254 -38.50 27.98 -22.77
CA THR A 254 -39.67 27.73 -23.61
C THR A 254 -40.21 29.06 -24.10
N ILE A 255 -39.87 29.42 -25.34
CA ILE A 255 -40.34 30.64 -25.99
C ILE A 255 -41.71 30.35 -26.60
N THR A 256 -42.69 31.19 -26.30
CA THR A 256 -44.05 31.11 -26.87
C THR A 256 -44.39 32.34 -27.67
#